data_AF-A0A951VU66-F1
#
_entry.id   AF-A0A951VU66-F1
#
_cell.length_a   1.000
_cell.length_b   1.000
_cell.length_c   1.000
_cell.angle_alpha   90.00
_cell.angle_beta   90.00
_cell.angle_gamma   90.00
#
_symmetry.space_group_name_H-M   'P 1'
#
loop_
_entity.id
_entity.type
_entity.pdbx_description
1 polymer ?
#
loop_
_entity_poly.entity_id
_entity_poly.type
_entity_poly.pdbx_seq_one_letter_code
_entity_poly.pdbx_strand_id
1 'polypeptide(L)'
;MKKLSYFFKVTLLVLFFSGFANGQMDYTGDLSFINNSNNETITVTVECTSIPFEGSNQNLNTNSYNRVDTLQNGSIYRRFTWENGKTDYNIYYHKFDITPNETGVNIAHCSANPTSGQRVWGYGKYKITIFDGTNSYIAYLNNLDSRYSAPVNGLNYANDFVFEYYGVNQDVIFKGNGDSLYTDTIPVYDPADPIQEFKVWKIIQNSDVPLERRFYARTTPFGLRPSDLDLHGRSEFIIGTTVILDTVWKEEGNQDRWGFNTQNDPYYINPFWVPNNDPGNTFISPGHYYYVNNELIAGLKFNMEYNDSLILKNDKRLFIIGNVFSVNGDGGDTLLLKQGSCVVLENNAELNTFYGGTLTSRGGEIVMSKDAIVEAYGGNAPTEINIYGEYPTIIKGGKVKIQELATLRIGDNSTLIFDGEGAHLEIHPDANLILGENSKIEFRNGAYLDADGITFSGDSGAIWGGLVFHNAGGQTQIKNCTFNDAKISIDIKNTTGCYADLEKRITGNTFNQPSIGSHSIRAENVFKLLLQGNTFNIAANKTGVEILNRINAGNSQEDGGN
;
A
#
# COMPACT_ATOMS: atom_id res chain seq x y z
N MET A 1 -18.26 17.86 52.79
CA MET A 1 -18.63 16.42 52.70
C MET A 1 -19.05 15.96 51.31
N LYS A 2 -20.09 16.51 50.64
CA LYS A 2 -20.56 15.99 49.32
C LYS A 2 -19.51 15.92 48.17
N LYS A 3 -18.48 16.77 48.14
CA LYS A 3 -17.39 16.67 47.14
C LYS A 3 -16.47 15.45 47.35
N LEU A 4 -16.27 15.01 48.59
CA LEU A 4 -15.35 13.91 48.90
C LEU A 4 -15.92 12.54 48.47
N SER A 5 -17.24 12.36 48.59
CA SER A 5 -17.92 11.14 48.11
C SER A 5 -18.00 11.07 46.58
N TYR A 6 -17.95 12.20 45.87
CA TYR A 6 -17.91 12.20 44.41
C TYR A 6 -16.53 11.81 43.91
N PHE A 7 -15.47 12.34 44.54
CA PHE A 7 -14.09 11.93 44.26
C PHE A 7 -13.89 10.44 44.51
N PHE A 8 -14.28 9.93 45.68
CA PHE A 8 -14.21 8.49 45.98
C PHE A 8 -15.00 7.62 45.00
N LYS A 9 -16.20 8.04 44.57
CA LYS A 9 -16.97 7.28 43.57
C LYS A 9 -16.33 7.27 42.19
N VAL A 10 -15.75 8.39 41.74
CA VAL A 10 -15.03 8.45 40.46
C VAL A 10 -13.73 7.64 40.53
N THR A 11 -12.95 7.74 41.62
CA THR A 11 -11.74 6.92 41.79
C THR A 11 -12.06 5.43 41.89
N LEU A 12 -13.14 5.02 42.59
CA LEU A 12 -13.54 3.62 42.63
C LEU A 12 -14.04 3.13 41.25
N LEU A 13 -14.79 3.95 40.51
CA LEU A 13 -15.24 3.62 39.16
C LEU A 13 -14.05 3.46 38.21
N VAL A 14 -13.08 4.37 38.26
CA VAL A 14 -11.83 4.30 37.49
C VAL A 14 -11.01 3.07 37.88
N LEU A 15 -10.94 2.71 39.17
CA LEU A 15 -10.25 1.50 39.63
C LEU A 15 -10.97 0.19 39.24
N PHE A 16 -12.30 0.20 39.13
CA PHE A 16 -13.07 -0.94 38.63
C PHE A 16 -13.00 -1.07 37.09
N PHE A 17 -12.79 0.02 36.36
CA PHE A 17 -12.52 -0.04 34.91
C PHE A 17 -11.05 -0.28 34.57
N SER A 18 -10.09 0.18 35.38
CA SER A 18 -8.66 -0.11 35.20
C SER A 18 -8.26 -1.55 35.58
N GLY A 19 -9.21 -2.37 36.04
CA GLY A 19 -9.02 -3.81 36.24
C GLY A 19 -9.18 -4.65 34.96
N PHE A 20 -9.76 -4.10 33.90
CA PHE A 20 -9.99 -4.79 32.62
C PHE A 20 -8.80 -4.62 31.65
N ALA A 21 -7.61 -5.04 32.07
CA ALA A 21 -6.41 -5.07 31.20
C ALA A 21 -5.67 -6.42 31.19
N ASN A 22 -6.13 -7.41 31.99
CA ASN A 22 -5.61 -8.78 31.96
C ASN A 22 -6.73 -9.72 31.51
N GLY A 23 -6.81 -9.90 30.19
CA GLY A 23 -7.92 -10.60 29.53
C GLY A 23 -7.57 -11.12 28.14
N GLN A 24 -6.33 -11.59 27.92
CA GLN A 24 -6.11 -12.65 26.93
C GLN A 24 -6.84 -13.89 27.45
N MET A 25 -8.10 -14.04 27.04
CA MET A 25 -8.86 -15.24 27.36
C MET A 25 -8.19 -16.45 26.68
N ASP A 26 -8.23 -17.58 27.37
CA ASP A 26 -7.36 -18.73 27.10
C ASP A 26 -7.46 -19.26 25.66
N TYR A 27 -6.29 -19.60 25.11
CA TYR A 27 -5.98 -20.30 23.85
C TYR A 27 -7.05 -20.31 22.72
N THR A 28 -6.72 -19.68 21.59
CA THR A 28 -7.60 -19.60 20.42
C THR A 28 -6.90 -20.07 19.14
N GLY A 29 -7.12 -21.32 18.74
CA GLY A 29 -6.77 -21.85 17.42
C GLY A 29 -5.30 -22.31 17.28
N ASP A 30 -5.10 -23.62 17.34
CA ASP A 30 -3.83 -24.25 16.93
C ASP A 30 -3.80 -24.55 15.42
N LEU A 31 -2.61 -24.56 14.83
CA LEU A 31 -2.35 -25.08 13.48
C LEU A 31 -1.48 -26.34 13.59
N SER A 32 -2.07 -27.49 13.26
CA SER A 32 -1.48 -28.83 13.42
C SER A 32 -1.12 -29.47 12.09
N PHE A 33 -0.02 -30.23 12.08
CA PHE A 33 0.42 -31.04 10.95
C PHE A 33 0.64 -32.48 11.39
N ILE A 34 0.01 -33.44 10.70
CA ILE A 34 0.00 -34.86 11.07
C ILE A 34 0.44 -35.71 9.87
N ASN A 35 1.38 -36.62 10.11
CA ASN A 35 1.82 -37.61 9.14
C ASN A 35 1.28 -38.99 9.53
N ASN A 36 0.17 -39.38 8.90
CA ASN A 36 -0.46 -40.69 9.05
C ASN A 36 0.08 -41.73 8.05
N SER A 37 1.17 -41.43 7.31
CA SER A 37 1.85 -42.41 6.45
C SER A 37 2.66 -43.41 7.29
N ASN A 38 2.97 -44.57 6.70
CA ASN A 38 3.65 -45.65 7.41
C ASN A 38 5.18 -45.64 7.28
N ASN A 39 5.73 -44.88 6.33
CA ASN A 39 7.12 -45.03 5.86
C ASN A 39 7.75 -43.74 5.29
N GLU A 40 6.99 -42.66 5.10
CA GLU A 40 7.46 -41.42 4.48
C GLU A 40 7.67 -40.32 5.53
N THR A 41 8.79 -39.60 5.45
CA THR A 41 8.98 -38.37 6.22
C THR A 41 8.58 -37.20 5.33
N ILE A 42 7.67 -36.34 5.81
CA ILE A 42 7.24 -35.16 5.07
C ILE A 42 7.98 -33.91 5.59
N THR A 43 8.41 -33.04 4.69
CA THR A 43 8.88 -31.70 5.02
C THR A 43 7.71 -30.73 4.90
N VAL A 44 7.40 -30.00 5.97
CA VAL A 44 6.40 -28.93 5.97
C VAL A 44 7.10 -27.58 5.99
N THR A 45 6.62 -26.66 5.15
CA THR A 45 7.00 -25.25 5.13
C THR A 45 5.74 -24.39 5.28
N VAL A 46 5.79 -23.42 6.20
CA VAL A 46 4.73 -22.42 6.42
C VAL A 46 5.35 -21.04 6.25
N GLU A 47 4.88 -20.28 5.27
CA GLU A 47 5.48 -19.02 4.83
C GLU A 47 4.42 -17.91 4.74
N CYS A 48 4.60 -16.79 5.43
CA CYS A 48 3.68 -15.66 5.36
C CYS A 48 3.87 -14.87 4.06
N THR A 49 2.79 -14.72 3.30
CA THR A 49 2.79 -14.12 1.95
C THR A 49 2.12 -12.75 1.89
N SER A 50 1.24 -12.46 2.86
CA SER A 50 0.88 -11.09 3.18
C SER A 50 1.88 -10.51 4.15
N ILE A 51 1.86 -9.19 4.37
CA ILE A 51 2.48 -8.62 5.56
C ILE A 51 1.51 -8.79 6.73
N PRO A 52 1.87 -9.53 7.78
CA PRO A 52 1.14 -9.43 9.03
C PRO A 52 1.53 -8.05 9.60
N PHE A 53 0.56 -7.14 9.85
CA PHE A 53 0.83 -5.71 10.19
C PHE A 53 1.31 -5.44 11.61
N GLU A 54 1.56 -6.50 12.37
CA GLU A 54 2.95 -6.85 12.58
C GLU A 54 3.88 -5.76 13.23
N GLY A 55 3.49 -5.02 14.29
CA GLY A 55 4.31 -3.92 14.86
C GLY A 55 4.37 -3.82 16.40
N SER A 56 5.60 -3.71 16.96
CA SER A 56 5.94 -3.83 18.41
C SER A 56 4.97 -3.08 19.33
N ASN A 57 4.41 -3.78 20.33
CA ASN A 57 3.33 -3.24 21.15
C ASN A 57 3.77 -2.47 22.41
N GLN A 58 5.05 -2.51 22.80
CA GLN A 58 5.54 -1.98 24.08
C GLN A 58 6.68 -0.96 23.92
N ASN A 59 6.55 0.19 24.58
CA ASN A 59 7.65 1.12 24.84
C ASN A 59 8.67 0.46 25.77
N LEU A 60 9.91 0.25 25.30
CA LEU A 60 10.94 -0.45 26.09
C LEU A 60 11.50 0.37 27.27
N ASN A 61 11.35 1.70 27.26
CA ASN A 61 11.84 2.59 28.31
C ASN A 61 10.80 2.83 29.41
N THR A 62 9.50 2.88 29.08
CA THR A 62 8.42 3.13 30.06
C THR A 62 7.59 1.89 30.40
N ASN A 63 7.81 0.79 29.68
CA ASN A 63 6.94 -0.40 29.65
C ASN A 63 5.48 -0.15 29.24
N SER A 64 5.12 1.06 28.76
CA SER A 64 3.75 1.38 28.33
C SER A 64 3.41 0.70 27.00
N TYR A 65 2.25 0.04 26.92
CA TYR A 65 1.79 -0.54 25.67
C TYR A 65 1.05 0.49 24.81
N ASN A 66 1.45 0.62 23.54
CA ASN A 66 0.58 1.21 22.53
C ASN A 66 -0.63 0.27 22.39
N ARG A 67 -1.87 0.79 22.46
CA ARG A 67 -3.00 0.06 21.87
C ARG A 67 -4.04 -0.67 22.71
N VAL A 68 -3.97 -0.62 24.05
CA VAL A 68 -4.51 -1.68 24.95
C VAL A 68 -5.90 -2.20 24.55
N ASP A 69 -6.84 -1.31 24.22
CA ASP A 69 -8.26 -1.65 24.00
C ASP A 69 -8.66 -1.91 22.53
N THR A 70 -7.71 -2.03 21.61
CA THR A 70 -7.98 -2.28 20.17
C THR A 70 -7.15 -3.44 19.64
N LEU A 71 -7.72 -4.26 18.76
CA LEU A 71 -7.07 -5.46 18.22
C LEU A 71 -5.77 -5.11 17.47
N GLN A 72 -4.76 -5.97 17.65
CA GLN A 72 -3.35 -5.64 17.41
C GLN A 72 -2.74 -6.51 16.32
N ASN A 73 -1.72 -5.98 15.67
CA ASN A 73 -0.86 -6.67 14.73
C ASN A 73 0.59 -6.29 15.26
N GLY A 74 1.40 -7.25 15.80
CA GLY A 74 2.59 -7.17 16.74
C GLY A 74 4.14 -7.35 16.41
N SER A 75 4.73 -8.37 15.72
CA SER A 75 5.83 -8.21 14.69
C SER A 75 6.07 -9.48 13.79
N ILE A 76 6.69 -9.45 12.57
CA ILE A 76 7.09 -10.74 11.88
C ILE A 76 8.01 -11.59 12.77
N TYR A 77 8.61 -10.94 13.76
CA TYR A 77 8.99 -11.53 15.02
C TYR A 77 8.16 -10.97 16.17
N ARG A 78 7.09 -11.64 16.58
CA ARG A 78 6.24 -11.12 17.65
C ARG A 78 6.96 -11.26 18.99
N ARG A 79 7.17 -10.13 19.67
CA ARG A 79 7.74 -10.09 21.02
C ARG A 79 6.65 -10.32 22.06
N PHE A 80 6.88 -11.28 22.95
CA PHE A 80 6.09 -11.47 24.16
C PHE A 80 6.96 -11.15 25.38
N THR A 81 6.40 -10.40 26.32
CA THR A 81 7.06 -9.98 27.56
C THR A 81 6.32 -10.52 28.78
N TRP A 82 7.07 -10.81 29.84
CA TRP A 82 6.56 -11.17 31.15
C TRP A 82 7.44 -10.51 32.22
N GLU A 83 7.04 -10.62 33.49
CA GLU A 83 7.58 -9.85 34.63
C GLU A 83 9.11 -9.79 34.72
N ASN A 84 9.83 -10.80 34.22
CA ASN A 84 11.30 -10.87 34.26
C ASN A 84 11.92 -11.37 32.93
N GLY A 85 11.27 -11.21 31.77
CA GLY A 85 11.85 -11.69 30.51
C GLY A 85 11.08 -11.34 29.23
N LYS A 86 11.68 -11.72 28.09
CA LYS A 86 11.09 -11.54 26.75
C LYS A 86 11.49 -12.67 25.80
N THR A 87 10.65 -12.98 24.83
CA THR A 87 10.95 -13.89 23.71
C THR A 87 10.36 -13.33 22.42
N ASP A 88 11.12 -13.44 21.34
CA ASP A 88 10.71 -13.04 19.99
C ASP A 88 10.44 -14.31 19.18
N TYR A 89 9.23 -14.49 18.66
CA TYR A 89 8.87 -15.65 17.83
C TYR A 89 8.72 -15.26 16.35
N ASN A 90 9.44 -15.94 15.46
CA ASN A 90 9.23 -15.82 14.01
C ASN A 90 7.79 -16.27 13.66
N ILE A 91 7.04 -15.40 12.98
CA ILE A 91 5.71 -15.70 12.39
C ILE A 91 5.71 -15.62 10.86
N TYR A 92 6.86 -15.32 10.25
CA TYR A 92 7.05 -15.24 8.80
C TYR A 92 7.34 -16.62 8.21
N TYR A 93 8.24 -17.41 8.80
CA TYR A 93 8.69 -18.67 8.22
C TYR A 93 8.90 -19.77 9.26
N HIS A 94 8.35 -20.95 8.97
CA HIS A 94 8.62 -22.20 9.70
C HIS A 94 8.92 -23.32 8.72
N LYS A 95 9.97 -24.11 9.00
CA LYS A 95 10.26 -25.37 8.30
C LYS A 95 10.56 -26.47 9.30
N PHE A 96 10.02 -27.66 9.06
CA PHE A 96 10.20 -28.84 9.91
C PHE A 96 9.87 -30.13 9.16
N ASP A 97 10.52 -31.21 9.55
CA ASP A 97 10.24 -32.56 9.06
C ASP A 97 9.37 -33.30 10.08
N ILE A 98 8.45 -34.15 9.60
CA ILE A 98 7.55 -34.97 10.41
C ILE A 98 7.72 -36.43 9.98
N THR A 99 8.12 -37.31 10.90
CA THR A 99 8.38 -38.72 10.58
C THR A 99 7.07 -39.54 10.55
N PRO A 100 7.07 -40.79 10.06
CA PRO A 100 5.86 -41.58 9.88
C PRO A 100 5.12 -41.85 11.20
N ASN A 101 3.79 -41.78 11.17
CA ASN A 101 2.89 -41.95 12.32
C ASN A 101 3.07 -40.93 13.46
N GLU A 102 3.68 -39.76 13.21
CA GLU A 102 3.80 -38.68 14.20
C GLU A 102 2.73 -37.59 14.04
N THR A 103 2.17 -37.16 15.18
CA THR A 103 1.46 -35.88 15.33
C THR A 103 2.52 -34.77 15.41
N GLY A 104 3.03 -34.37 14.26
CA GLY A 104 4.38 -33.80 14.14
C GLY A 104 4.62 -32.45 14.78
N VAL A 105 3.79 -31.45 14.48
CA VAL A 105 3.98 -30.07 14.96
C VAL A 105 2.65 -29.36 15.15
N ASN A 106 2.49 -28.72 16.31
CA ASN A 106 1.47 -27.71 16.57
C ASN A 106 2.11 -26.32 16.61
N ILE A 107 1.48 -25.35 15.95
CA ILE A 107 1.85 -23.93 15.95
C ILE A 107 0.71 -23.14 16.58
N ALA A 108 0.95 -22.45 17.69
CA ALA A 108 -0.08 -21.70 18.41
C ALA A 108 -0.38 -20.36 17.73
N HIS A 109 -1.65 -19.94 17.63
CA HIS A 109 -1.96 -18.62 17.09
C HIS A 109 -1.61 -17.51 18.08
N CYS A 110 -0.99 -16.44 17.59
CA CYS A 110 -0.31 -15.44 18.41
C CYS A 110 -1.24 -14.40 19.08
N SER A 111 -2.56 -14.46 18.83
CA SER A 111 -3.57 -13.78 19.66
C SER A 111 -3.59 -14.33 21.09
N ALA A 112 -3.30 -15.62 21.27
CA ALA A 112 -3.15 -16.26 22.57
C ALA A 112 -1.89 -15.75 23.30
N ASN A 113 -1.74 -16.12 24.58
CA ASN A 113 -0.45 -16.09 25.26
C ASN A 113 0.27 -17.42 24.96
N PRO A 114 1.22 -17.49 24.00
CA PRO A 114 1.94 -18.71 23.72
C PRO A 114 2.79 -19.08 24.93
N THR A 115 2.83 -20.37 25.25
CA THR A 115 3.72 -20.85 26.31
C THR A 115 5.17 -20.82 25.83
N SER A 116 6.11 -20.69 26.77
CA SER A 116 7.54 -20.67 26.48
C SER A 116 7.95 -21.95 25.74
N GLY A 117 8.46 -21.82 24.51
CA GLY A 117 8.92 -22.96 23.69
C GLY A 117 8.02 -23.39 22.52
N GLN A 118 6.81 -22.82 22.37
CA GLN A 118 5.97 -23.10 21.18
C GLN A 118 6.39 -22.27 19.96
N ARG A 119 6.17 -22.79 18.74
CA ARG A 119 6.18 -21.97 17.50
C ARG A 119 4.84 -21.23 17.39
N VAL A 120 4.83 -20.05 16.78
CA VAL A 120 3.60 -19.25 16.63
C VAL A 120 3.35 -18.74 15.21
N TRP A 121 2.09 -18.53 14.88
CA TRP A 121 1.61 -17.90 13.63
C TRP A 121 0.65 -16.75 13.97
N GLY A 122 0.47 -15.78 13.07
CA GLY A 122 -0.35 -14.59 13.34
C GLY A 122 -1.41 -14.31 12.30
N TYR A 123 -1.94 -13.08 12.27
CA TYR A 123 -2.90 -12.63 11.28
C TYR A 123 -2.20 -12.40 9.93
N GLY A 124 -2.49 -13.22 8.92
CA GLY A 124 -1.86 -13.14 7.62
C GLY A 124 -2.49 -14.05 6.55
N LYS A 125 -1.80 -14.13 5.41
CA LYS A 125 -2.03 -15.14 4.37
C LYS A 125 -0.81 -16.03 4.28
N TYR A 126 -0.92 -17.25 4.79
CA TYR A 126 0.15 -18.23 4.84
C TYR A 126 0.10 -19.16 3.65
N LYS A 127 1.20 -19.30 2.92
CA LYS A 127 1.43 -20.42 2.00
C LYS A 127 1.92 -21.60 2.82
N ILE A 128 1.20 -22.70 2.73
CA ILE A 128 1.56 -23.97 3.36
C ILE A 128 1.99 -24.90 2.23
N THR A 129 3.16 -25.52 2.38
CA THR A 129 3.71 -26.49 1.44
C THR A 129 4.11 -27.73 2.20
N ILE A 130 3.53 -28.87 1.84
CA ILE A 130 3.91 -30.19 2.34
C ILE A 130 4.63 -30.91 1.19
N PHE A 131 5.80 -31.46 1.45
CA PHE A 131 6.62 -32.16 0.47
C PHE A 131 6.95 -33.57 0.98
N ASP A 132 6.60 -34.61 0.19
CA ASP A 132 6.76 -36.02 0.57
C ASP A 132 8.10 -36.65 0.12
N GLY A 133 8.98 -35.84 -0.48
CA GLY A 133 10.20 -36.30 -1.15
C GLY A 133 10.08 -36.41 -2.68
N THR A 134 8.86 -36.46 -3.21
CA THR A 134 8.52 -36.57 -4.63
C THR A 134 7.53 -35.48 -5.06
N ASN A 135 6.40 -35.37 -4.36
CA ASN A 135 5.29 -34.47 -4.67
C ASN A 135 5.24 -33.30 -3.69
N SER A 136 4.72 -32.16 -4.16
CA SER A 136 4.36 -31.02 -3.31
C SER A 136 2.84 -30.88 -3.24
N TYR A 137 2.33 -30.50 -2.07
CA TYR A 137 0.93 -30.15 -1.83
C TYR A 137 0.92 -28.72 -1.30
N ILE A 138 0.23 -27.80 -1.98
CA ILE A 138 0.31 -26.36 -1.71
C ILE A 138 -1.09 -25.77 -1.52
N ALA A 139 -1.26 -25.03 -0.43
CA ALA A 139 -2.49 -24.28 -0.15
C ALA A 139 -2.18 -22.92 0.51
N TYR A 140 -3.14 -22.01 0.46
CA TYR A 140 -3.14 -20.79 1.28
C TYR A 140 -4.10 -20.92 2.46
N LEU A 141 -3.65 -20.56 3.66
CA LEU A 141 -4.50 -20.29 4.83
C LEU A 141 -4.57 -18.77 5.04
N ASN A 142 -5.77 -18.20 4.98
CA ASN A 142 -5.99 -16.76 5.08
C ASN A 142 -6.83 -16.42 6.33
N ASN A 143 -6.18 -15.79 7.31
CA ASN A 143 -6.78 -15.27 8.54
C ASN A 143 -6.64 -13.74 8.66
N LEU A 144 -6.65 -13.01 7.55
CA LEU A 144 -6.76 -11.54 7.50
C LEU A 144 -8.17 -11.02 7.87
N ASP A 145 -8.73 -11.54 8.96
CA ASP A 145 -9.90 -11.00 9.65
C ASP A 145 -9.46 -10.50 11.03
N SER A 146 -9.56 -9.20 11.29
CA SER A 146 -9.08 -8.62 12.54
C SER A 146 -9.95 -8.97 13.75
N ARG A 147 -11.13 -9.58 13.54
CA ARG A 147 -11.97 -10.16 14.61
C ARG A 147 -11.59 -11.61 14.92
N TYR A 148 -10.81 -12.30 14.10
CA TYR A 148 -10.42 -13.68 14.38
C TYR A 148 -9.73 -13.76 15.75
N SER A 149 -10.07 -14.78 16.54
CA SER A 149 -9.75 -14.93 17.98
C SER A 149 -10.44 -13.98 18.97
N ALA A 150 -11.30 -13.05 18.54
CA ALA A 150 -12.10 -12.22 19.45
C ALA A 150 -13.48 -12.87 19.76
N PRO A 151 -14.11 -12.56 20.91
CA PRO A 151 -15.49 -12.95 21.15
C PRO A 151 -16.45 -12.23 20.19
N VAL A 152 -17.31 -13.00 19.51
CA VAL A 152 -18.39 -12.53 18.63
C VAL A 152 -19.70 -13.14 19.14
N ASN A 153 -20.68 -12.28 19.48
CA ASN A 153 -21.97 -12.69 20.06
C ASN A 153 -21.88 -13.61 21.30
N GLY A 154 -20.77 -13.54 22.05
CA GLY A 154 -20.52 -14.36 23.24
C GLY A 154 -19.85 -15.72 22.97
N LEU A 155 -19.50 -16.03 21.72
CA LEU A 155 -18.73 -17.21 21.32
C LEU A 155 -17.33 -16.80 20.83
N ASN A 156 -16.33 -17.65 21.02
CA ASN A 156 -14.98 -17.39 20.51
C ASN A 156 -14.98 -17.58 18.98
N TYR A 157 -14.67 -16.52 18.22
CA TYR A 157 -14.50 -16.61 16.77
C TYR A 157 -13.09 -17.13 16.43
N ALA A 158 -12.84 -18.38 16.77
CA ALA A 158 -11.58 -19.10 16.60
C ALA A 158 -11.84 -20.57 16.25
N ASN A 159 -10.82 -21.27 15.75
CA ASN A 159 -10.91 -22.68 15.37
C ASN A 159 -9.49 -23.26 15.27
N ASP A 160 -9.27 -24.54 15.63
CA ASP A 160 -8.01 -25.21 15.29
C ASP A 160 -8.08 -25.73 13.86
N PHE A 161 -6.94 -25.81 13.20
CA PHE A 161 -6.81 -26.28 11.82
C PHE A 161 -5.78 -27.39 11.72
N VAL A 162 -6.11 -28.45 10.99
CA VAL A 162 -5.25 -29.64 10.87
C VAL A 162 -5.03 -29.98 9.40
N PHE A 163 -3.77 -30.22 9.04
CA PHE A 163 -3.36 -30.82 7.77
C PHE A 163 -2.91 -32.27 8.02
N GLU A 164 -3.54 -33.23 7.34
CA GLU A 164 -3.27 -34.66 7.50
C GLU A 164 -2.81 -35.28 6.19
N TYR A 165 -1.60 -35.83 6.20
CA TYR A 165 -1.01 -36.58 5.08
C TYR A 165 -1.11 -38.09 5.32
N TYR A 166 -1.49 -38.86 4.31
CA TYR A 166 -1.75 -40.30 4.42
C TYR A 166 -0.84 -41.20 3.54
N GLY A 167 0.02 -40.61 2.70
CA GLY A 167 0.96 -41.32 1.84
C GLY A 167 0.92 -40.89 0.38
N VAL A 168 1.96 -41.27 -0.39
CA VAL A 168 2.14 -40.88 -1.79
C VAL A 168 0.90 -41.20 -2.66
N ASN A 169 0.55 -40.27 -3.54
CA ASN A 169 -0.65 -40.29 -4.40
C ASN A 169 -2.00 -40.21 -3.65
N GLN A 170 -2.00 -39.78 -2.39
CA GLN A 170 -3.23 -39.33 -1.72
C GLN A 170 -3.20 -37.81 -1.56
N ASP A 171 -4.37 -37.18 -1.64
CA ASP A 171 -4.53 -35.77 -1.31
C ASP A 171 -4.23 -35.54 0.18
N VAL A 172 -3.71 -34.37 0.53
CA VAL A 172 -3.66 -33.92 1.93
C VAL A 172 -5.07 -33.50 2.35
N ILE A 173 -5.53 -33.99 3.50
CA ILE A 173 -6.80 -33.55 4.07
C ILE A 173 -6.56 -32.28 4.90
N PHE A 174 -7.34 -31.23 4.62
CA PHE A 174 -7.42 -30.05 5.47
C PHE A 174 -8.75 -30.04 6.22
N LYS A 175 -8.71 -29.83 7.54
CA LYS A 175 -9.92 -29.78 8.37
C LYS A 175 -9.89 -28.73 9.47
N GLY A 176 -11.08 -28.24 9.83
CA GLY A 176 -11.31 -27.42 11.02
C GLY A 176 -11.81 -28.24 12.21
N ASN A 177 -11.34 -27.92 13.42
CA ASN A 177 -11.68 -28.62 14.67
C ASN A 177 -12.78 -27.89 15.46
N GLY A 178 -14.03 -28.38 15.41
CA GLY A 178 -15.16 -27.80 16.14
C GLY A 178 -16.52 -28.39 15.75
N ASP A 179 -17.62 -27.80 16.26
CA ASP A 179 -19.00 -28.25 16.02
C ASP A 179 -19.42 -28.26 14.53
N SER A 180 -18.67 -27.57 13.67
CA SER A 180 -18.79 -27.61 12.21
C SER A 180 -17.48 -28.08 11.58
N LEU A 181 -17.32 -29.40 11.46
CA LEU A 181 -16.21 -30.05 10.75
C LEU A 181 -16.23 -29.68 9.26
N TYR A 182 -15.57 -28.57 8.92
CA TYR A 182 -15.14 -28.30 7.55
C TYR A 182 -14.01 -29.28 7.22
N THR A 183 -14.14 -29.98 6.09
CA THR A 183 -13.13 -30.89 5.57
C THR A 183 -13.03 -30.69 4.06
N ASP A 184 -11.82 -30.63 3.55
CA ASP A 184 -11.50 -30.42 2.14
C ASP A 184 -10.22 -31.18 1.78
N THR A 185 -9.93 -31.37 0.49
CA THR A 185 -8.71 -32.07 0.04
C THR A 185 -7.83 -31.17 -0.82
N ILE A 186 -6.53 -31.29 -0.63
CA ILE A 186 -5.49 -30.56 -1.33
C ILE A 186 -4.76 -31.58 -2.22
N PRO A 187 -4.94 -31.52 -3.55
CA PRO A 187 -4.28 -32.44 -4.47
C PRO A 187 -2.78 -32.16 -4.58
N VAL A 188 -2.06 -33.05 -5.28
CA VAL A 188 -0.70 -32.79 -5.73
C VAL A 188 -0.68 -31.52 -6.57
N TYR A 189 0.26 -30.62 -6.29
CA TYR A 189 0.39 -29.32 -6.93
C TYR A 189 0.85 -29.43 -8.39
N ASP A 190 -0.03 -29.04 -9.31
CA ASP A 190 0.34 -28.71 -10.70
C ASP A 190 0.56 -27.18 -10.82
N PRO A 191 1.72 -26.70 -11.32
CA PRO A 191 1.95 -25.28 -11.60
C PRO A 191 0.97 -24.62 -12.60
N ALA A 192 0.20 -25.40 -13.35
CA ALA A 192 -0.86 -24.90 -14.23
C ALA A 192 -2.16 -24.57 -13.48
N ASP A 193 -2.38 -25.16 -12.29
CA ASP A 193 -3.60 -25.02 -11.52
C ASP A 193 -3.53 -23.91 -10.44
N PRO A 194 -4.66 -23.25 -10.12
CA PRO A 194 -4.70 -22.24 -9.08
C PRO A 194 -4.57 -22.88 -7.68
N ILE A 195 -3.64 -22.39 -6.88
CA ILE A 195 -3.47 -22.80 -5.46
C ILE A 195 -4.75 -22.48 -4.67
N GLN A 196 -5.31 -23.51 -4.02
CA GLN A 196 -6.51 -23.43 -3.18
C GLN A 196 -6.31 -22.47 -1.98
N GLU A 197 -7.32 -21.67 -1.65
CA GLU A 197 -7.28 -20.70 -0.54
C GLU A 197 -8.39 -20.94 0.48
N PHE A 198 -7.99 -21.37 1.68
CA PHE A 198 -8.83 -21.56 2.86
C PHE A 198 -8.97 -20.24 3.64
N LYS A 199 -10.17 -19.67 3.61
CA LYS A 199 -10.51 -18.40 4.30
C LYS A 199 -11.19 -18.70 5.63
N VAL A 200 -10.61 -18.31 6.76
CA VAL A 200 -11.13 -18.69 8.09
C VAL A 200 -12.55 -18.18 8.35
N TRP A 201 -12.91 -16.99 7.83
CA TRP A 201 -14.28 -16.46 7.92
C TRP A 201 -15.30 -17.26 7.11
N LYS A 202 -14.89 -17.83 5.98
CA LYS A 202 -15.76 -18.72 5.19
C LYS A 202 -15.99 -20.05 5.89
N ILE A 203 -14.95 -20.60 6.51
CA ILE A 203 -15.02 -21.87 7.24
C ILE A 203 -15.85 -21.74 8.52
N ILE A 204 -15.60 -20.71 9.34
CA ILE A 204 -16.18 -20.59 10.69
C ILE A 204 -17.52 -19.84 10.71
N GLN A 205 -17.79 -18.96 9.75
CA GLN A 205 -19.01 -18.12 9.72
C GLN A 205 -19.85 -18.30 8.44
N ASN A 206 -19.43 -19.14 7.49
CA ASN A 206 -20.08 -19.31 6.19
C ASN A 206 -20.31 -17.98 5.44
N SER A 207 -19.33 -17.08 5.52
CA SER A 207 -19.35 -15.77 4.86
C SER A 207 -18.28 -15.71 3.77
N ASP A 208 -18.57 -15.07 2.63
CA ASP A 208 -17.55 -14.82 1.61
C ASP A 208 -16.61 -13.65 1.96
N VAL A 209 -17.05 -12.76 2.87
CA VAL A 209 -16.26 -11.62 3.40
C VAL A 209 -15.92 -11.80 4.88
N PRO A 210 -14.75 -11.34 5.34
CA PRO A 210 -14.42 -11.31 6.77
C PRO A 210 -15.33 -10.34 7.54
N LEU A 211 -15.48 -10.57 8.84
CA LEU A 211 -16.24 -9.73 9.77
C LEU A 211 -15.61 -8.34 9.92
N GLU A 212 -14.27 -8.24 9.87
CA GLU A 212 -13.57 -6.95 9.88
C GLU A 212 -12.22 -7.03 9.16
N ARG A 213 -11.93 -6.04 8.29
CA ARG A 213 -10.66 -5.94 7.54
C ARG A 213 -9.71 -4.86 8.06
N ARG A 214 -10.16 -4.02 8.99
CA ARG A 214 -9.37 -2.86 9.47
C ARG A 214 -8.32 -3.27 10.50
N PHE A 215 -7.09 -3.42 10.04
CA PHE A 215 -5.90 -3.58 10.89
C PHE A 215 -5.19 -2.24 11.09
N TYR A 216 -5.00 -1.85 12.35
CA TYR A 216 -4.31 -0.62 12.71
C TYR A 216 -2.80 -0.88 12.89
N ALA A 217 -1.98 -0.23 12.06
CA ALA A 217 -0.53 -0.32 12.16
C ALA A 217 -0.03 0.48 13.38
N ARG A 218 0.92 -0.09 14.12
CA ARG A 218 1.35 0.42 15.43
C ARG A 218 2.77 0.98 15.47
N THR A 219 3.55 0.63 14.47
CA THR A 219 4.95 1.02 14.24
C THR A 219 5.16 1.25 12.75
N THR A 220 6.40 1.55 12.36
CA THR A 220 6.95 1.29 11.03
C THR A 220 6.36 -0.01 10.46
N PRO A 221 5.54 0.04 9.40
CA PRO A 221 5.03 -1.18 8.79
C PRO A 221 6.18 -1.94 8.12
N PHE A 222 5.98 -3.24 7.88
CA PHE A 222 6.81 -4.06 6.99
C PHE A 222 8.22 -4.51 7.47
N GLY A 223 8.52 -4.48 8.78
CA GLY A 223 9.86 -4.80 9.30
C GLY A 223 10.31 -6.27 9.20
N LEU A 224 10.91 -6.66 8.07
CA LEU A 224 11.64 -7.93 7.91
C LEU A 224 13.10 -7.79 8.37
N ARG A 225 13.68 -8.80 9.03
CA ARG A 225 15.12 -8.79 9.35
C ARG A 225 15.91 -9.26 8.12
N PRO A 226 17.10 -8.70 7.83
CA PRO A 226 17.91 -9.12 6.69
C PRO A 226 18.19 -10.63 6.66
N SER A 227 18.43 -11.22 7.83
CA SER A 227 18.64 -12.66 7.99
C SER A 227 17.48 -13.54 7.49
N ASP A 228 16.23 -13.06 7.54
CA ASP A 228 15.08 -13.82 7.03
C ASP A 228 14.94 -13.71 5.50
N LEU A 229 15.50 -12.66 4.89
CA LEU A 229 15.57 -12.52 3.43
C LEU A 229 16.76 -13.26 2.83
N ASP A 230 17.94 -13.18 3.46
CA ASP A 230 19.14 -13.93 3.07
C ASP A 230 18.87 -15.44 2.96
N LEU A 231 17.99 -15.99 3.82
CA LEU A 231 17.67 -17.42 3.88
C LEU A 231 16.49 -17.84 2.98
N HIS A 232 15.60 -16.92 2.59
CA HIS A 232 14.32 -17.26 1.95
C HIS A 232 14.04 -16.52 0.63
N GLY A 233 14.86 -15.53 0.27
CA GLY A 233 14.94 -14.98 -1.09
C GLY A 233 13.73 -14.18 -1.57
N ARG A 234 12.85 -13.72 -0.67
CA ARG A 234 11.55 -13.12 -1.03
C ARG A 234 11.42 -11.66 -0.62
N SER A 235 11.45 -10.76 -1.59
CA SER A 235 11.18 -9.33 -1.42
C SER A 235 9.71 -8.92 -1.66
N GLU A 236 8.84 -9.81 -2.14
CA GLU A 236 7.46 -9.46 -2.53
C GLU A 236 6.37 -9.94 -1.54
N PHE A 237 5.54 -9.00 -1.09
CA PHE A 237 4.47 -9.24 -0.12
C PHE A 237 3.14 -8.66 -0.59
N ILE A 238 2.04 -9.17 -0.06
CA ILE A 238 0.68 -8.68 -0.31
C ILE A 238 0.16 -7.92 0.92
N ILE A 239 -0.65 -6.87 0.74
CA ILE A 239 -1.36 -6.24 1.86
C ILE A 239 -2.58 -7.11 2.27
N GLY A 240 -3.43 -7.49 1.32
CA GLY A 240 -4.53 -8.44 1.46
C GLY A 240 -5.73 -7.95 2.29
N THR A 241 -5.66 -6.72 2.81
CA THR A 241 -6.58 -6.20 3.83
C THR A 241 -6.66 -4.67 3.85
N THR A 242 -7.37 -4.10 4.83
CA THR A 242 -7.40 -2.65 5.08
C THR A 242 -6.42 -2.28 6.20
N VAL A 243 -5.38 -1.54 5.86
CA VAL A 243 -4.35 -1.04 6.79
C VAL A 243 -4.66 0.39 7.16
N ILE A 244 -4.60 0.73 8.44
CA ILE A 244 -4.83 2.09 8.93
C ILE A 244 -3.58 2.59 9.65
N LEU A 245 -2.98 3.65 9.13
CA LEU A 245 -1.84 4.37 9.69
C LEU A 245 -2.38 5.57 10.47
N ASP A 246 -2.52 5.45 11.79
CA ASP A 246 -3.22 6.46 12.61
C ASP A 246 -2.54 6.92 13.89
N THR A 247 -1.63 6.14 14.48
CA THR A 247 -0.86 6.60 15.64
C THR A 247 0.50 5.91 15.66
N VAL A 248 1.53 6.67 15.31
CA VAL A 248 2.89 6.37 15.71
C VAL A 248 3.12 7.01 17.07
N TRP A 249 3.54 6.24 18.06
CA TRP A 249 3.93 6.81 19.34
C TRP A 249 5.43 7.10 19.32
N LYS A 250 5.78 8.20 19.98
CA LYS A 250 7.16 8.62 20.21
C LYS A 250 7.74 7.91 21.42
N GLU A 251 8.97 7.40 21.31
CA GLU A 251 9.74 6.91 22.45
C GLU A 251 10.21 8.07 23.35
N GLU A 252 10.14 7.85 24.66
CA GLU A 252 10.66 8.80 25.63
C GLU A 252 12.19 8.71 25.66
N GLY A 253 12.85 9.56 24.86
CA GLY A 253 14.31 9.67 24.81
C GLY A 253 14.84 10.38 23.58
N ASN A 254 16.17 10.30 23.40
CA ASN A 254 16.90 10.78 22.21
C ASN A 254 17.07 9.67 21.13
N GLN A 255 16.42 8.52 21.32
CA GLN A 255 16.53 7.33 20.46
C GLN A 255 15.28 7.08 19.62
N ASP A 256 14.33 8.02 19.58
CA ASP A 256 13.26 7.97 18.61
C ASP A 256 13.05 9.32 17.94
N ARG A 257 13.08 9.27 16.62
CA ARG A 257 12.98 10.40 15.73
C ARG A 257 11.69 10.40 14.91
N TRP A 258 11.04 9.25 14.72
CA TRP A 258 9.91 9.06 13.81
C TRP A 258 8.79 8.20 14.44
N GLY A 259 9.16 7.16 15.20
CA GLY A 259 8.33 6.25 15.96
C GLY A 259 9.13 5.11 16.64
N PHE A 260 8.55 4.48 17.67
CA PHE A 260 9.11 3.44 18.57
C PHE A 260 10.10 2.36 18.03
N ASN A 261 10.24 2.16 16.72
CA ASN A 261 11.12 1.17 16.10
C ASN A 261 12.20 1.79 15.17
N THR A 262 12.43 3.11 15.21
CA THR A 262 13.12 3.82 14.11
C THR A 262 14.56 4.31 14.36
N GLN A 263 15.15 4.00 15.51
CA GLN A 263 16.58 4.27 15.72
C GLN A 263 17.25 3.09 16.44
N ASN A 264 18.45 2.73 15.99
CA ASN A 264 19.32 1.69 16.59
C ASN A 264 18.75 0.25 16.62
N ASP A 265 17.55 -0.01 16.11
CA ASP A 265 17.11 -1.37 15.83
C ASP A 265 17.86 -1.90 14.58
N PRO A 266 18.64 -3.00 14.68
CA PRO A 266 19.45 -3.53 13.58
C PRO A 266 18.63 -4.15 12.43
N TYR A 267 17.30 -4.22 12.55
CA TYR A 267 16.41 -4.80 11.55
C TYR A 267 15.88 -3.79 10.52
N TYR A 268 16.19 -2.49 10.65
CA TYR A 268 15.62 -1.43 9.80
C TYR A 268 16.68 -0.43 9.31
N ILE A 269 16.66 -0.12 8.01
CA ILE A 269 17.57 0.84 7.38
C ILE A 269 16.92 2.23 7.45
N ASN A 270 17.07 2.81 8.63
CA ASN A 270 16.45 4.05 9.03
C ASN A 270 17.23 5.28 8.46
N PRO A 271 16.68 6.06 7.52
CA PRO A 271 17.39 7.15 6.82
C PRO A 271 17.74 8.30 7.77
N PHE A 272 19.01 8.70 7.89
CA PHE A 272 19.44 9.75 8.84
C PHE A 272 18.72 11.11 8.74
N TRP A 273 17.89 11.34 7.73
CA TRP A 273 16.93 12.44 7.65
C TRP A 273 15.83 12.09 6.63
N VAL A 274 14.63 12.65 6.81
CA VAL A 274 13.59 12.75 5.77
C VAL A 274 13.04 14.19 5.74
N PRO A 275 12.58 14.67 4.56
CA PRO A 275 11.87 15.94 4.44
C PRO A 275 10.66 16.03 5.38
N ASN A 276 10.33 17.24 5.84
CA ASN A 276 9.12 17.53 6.65
C ASN A 276 8.86 16.57 7.83
N ASN A 277 9.94 16.02 8.41
CA ASN A 277 9.84 15.04 9.48
C ASN A 277 9.07 15.56 10.70
N ASP A 278 8.12 14.77 11.19
CA ASP A 278 7.31 15.08 12.36
C ASP A 278 7.23 13.84 13.30
N PRO A 279 7.98 13.84 14.42
CA PRO A 279 8.08 12.70 15.32
C PRO A 279 6.71 12.25 15.88
N GLY A 280 6.31 10.99 15.64
CA GLY A 280 4.98 10.46 16.01
C GLY A 280 3.90 10.63 14.91
N ASN A 281 4.23 11.30 13.82
CA ASN A 281 3.38 11.43 12.63
C ASN A 281 3.99 10.78 11.38
N THR A 282 5.29 10.45 11.42
CA THR A 282 6.05 9.91 10.27
C THR A 282 6.23 8.39 10.36
N PHE A 283 5.56 7.66 9.46
CA PHE A 283 5.83 6.27 9.12
C PHE A 283 6.86 6.22 7.97
N ILE A 284 7.69 5.18 7.96
CA ILE A 284 8.69 4.92 6.92
C ILE A 284 8.61 3.42 6.58
N SER A 285 9.01 3.01 5.38
CA SER A 285 9.21 1.59 5.03
C SER A 285 10.61 1.11 5.46
N PRO A 286 10.95 -0.19 5.47
CA PRO A 286 12.21 -0.67 6.05
C PRO A 286 13.49 -0.33 5.27
N GLY A 287 13.40 0.08 4.00
CA GLY A 287 14.54 0.48 3.17
C GLY A 287 15.50 -0.66 2.84
N HIS A 288 14.95 -1.86 2.64
CA HIS A 288 15.69 -3.09 2.85
C HIS A 288 16.78 -3.37 1.79
N TYR A 289 17.87 -4.05 2.17
CA TYR A 289 18.76 -4.70 1.19
C TYR A 289 19.41 -5.97 1.79
N TYR A 290 19.76 -6.92 0.92
CA TYR A 290 20.45 -8.16 1.28
C TYR A 290 21.24 -8.73 0.09
N TYR A 291 22.07 -9.77 0.29
CA TYR A 291 22.96 -10.30 -0.75
C TYR A 291 22.76 -11.80 -0.98
N VAL A 292 22.39 -12.18 -2.21
CA VAL A 292 22.28 -13.59 -2.63
C VAL A 292 23.33 -13.87 -3.69
N ASN A 293 24.23 -14.83 -3.45
CA ASN A 293 25.29 -15.22 -4.40
C ASN A 293 26.15 -14.03 -4.91
N ASN A 294 26.41 -13.03 -4.04
CA ASN A 294 27.04 -11.73 -4.33
C ASN A 294 26.21 -10.73 -5.17
N GLU A 295 24.97 -11.05 -5.53
CA GLU A 295 24.03 -10.10 -6.13
C GLU A 295 23.29 -9.32 -5.03
N LEU A 296 23.26 -7.99 -5.14
CA LEU A 296 22.51 -7.12 -4.23
C LEU A 296 21.02 -7.16 -4.59
N ILE A 297 20.18 -7.58 -3.66
CA ILE A 297 18.72 -7.44 -3.76
C ILE A 297 18.32 -6.30 -2.83
N ALA A 298 17.78 -5.22 -3.40
CA ALA A 298 17.37 -4.02 -2.68
C ALA A 298 15.86 -3.76 -2.85
N GLY A 299 15.23 -3.37 -1.75
CA GLY A 299 13.81 -3.06 -1.66
C GLY A 299 12.90 -4.24 -1.31
N LEU A 300 11.85 -3.94 -0.55
CA LEU A 300 10.64 -4.76 -0.43
C LEU A 300 9.51 -4.20 -1.29
N LYS A 301 8.71 -5.08 -1.87
CA LYS A 301 7.56 -4.73 -2.70
C LYS A 301 6.26 -5.08 -2.02
N PHE A 302 5.44 -4.07 -1.76
CA PHE A 302 4.14 -4.15 -1.10
C PHE A 302 3.04 -4.07 -2.14
N ASN A 303 2.46 -5.23 -2.47
CA ASN A 303 1.40 -5.35 -3.46
C ASN A 303 0.04 -5.14 -2.79
N MET A 304 -0.69 -4.11 -3.19
CA MET A 304 -2.11 -3.93 -2.86
C MET A 304 -2.95 -4.56 -3.97
N GLU A 305 -3.71 -5.60 -3.64
CA GLU A 305 -4.59 -6.33 -4.55
C GLU A 305 -6.00 -5.70 -4.59
N TYR A 306 -6.89 -6.29 -5.38
CA TYR A 306 -8.29 -5.91 -5.45
C TYR A 306 -8.97 -5.91 -4.06
N ASN A 307 -9.68 -4.83 -3.73
CA ASN A 307 -10.27 -4.52 -2.42
C ASN A 307 -9.26 -4.31 -1.27
N ASP A 308 -7.96 -4.24 -1.49
CA ASP A 308 -7.02 -3.81 -0.44
C ASP A 308 -7.10 -2.31 -0.24
N SER A 309 -6.78 -1.85 0.98
CA SER A 309 -6.73 -0.41 1.24
C SER A 309 -5.64 -0.01 2.23
N LEU A 310 -5.05 1.16 2.02
CA LEU A 310 -4.08 1.79 2.91
C LEU A 310 -4.59 3.18 3.26
N ILE A 311 -4.91 3.41 4.52
CA ILE A 311 -5.55 4.64 5.02
C ILE A 311 -4.55 5.38 5.90
N LEU A 312 -4.10 6.56 5.46
CA LEU A 312 -3.34 7.49 6.28
C LEU A 312 -4.32 8.48 6.91
N LYS A 313 -4.38 8.50 8.24
CA LYS A 313 -5.21 9.45 8.98
C LYS A 313 -4.61 10.87 8.95
N ASN A 314 -5.39 11.84 9.43
CA ASN A 314 -4.98 13.26 9.44
C ASN A 314 -3.53 13.45 9.93
N ASP A 315 -2.80 14.32 9.24
CA ASP A 315 -1.43 14.73 9.56
C ASP A 315 -0.38 13.59 9.53
N LYS A 316 -0.72 12.38 9.06
CA LYS A 316 0.22 11.25 8.96
C LYS A 316 0.98 11.22 7.64
N ARG A 317 2.27 10.93 7.72
CA ARG A 317 3.19 10.79 6.57
C ARG A 317 3.63 9.34 6.44
N LEU A 318 3.63 8.76 5.24
CA LEU A 318 4.33 7.51 4.94
C LEU A 318 5.41 7.77 3.89
N PHE A 319 6.67 7.50 4.23
CA PHE A 319 7.77 7.48 3.27
C PHE A 319 8.03 6.05 2.81
N ILE A 320 7.84 5.79 1.52
CA ILE A 320 8.43 4.62 0.86
C ILE A 320 9.87 4.96 0.54
N ILE A 321 10.81 4.21 1.10
CA ILE A 321 12.25 4.48 1.02
C ILE A 321 13.04 3.38 0.32
N GLY A 322 14.16 3.74 -0.28
CA GLY A 322 15.11 2.78 -0.81
C GLY A 322 16.43 2.72 -0.03
N ASN A 323 17.42 2.09 -0.64
CA ASN A 323 18.68 1.80 0.02
C ASN A 323 19.56 3.06 0.11
N VAL A 324 19.56 3.71 1.28
CA VAL A 324 20.37 4.90 1.59
C VAL A 324 21.90 4.71 1.48
N PHE A 325 22.37 3.47 1.32
CA PHE A 325 23.78 3.12 1.15
C PHE A 325 24.15 2.74 -0.30
N SER A 326 23.18 2.69 -1.23
CA SER A 326 23.44 2.43 -2.65
C SER A 326 24.03 3.68 -3.32
N VAL A 327 25.31 3.63 -3.71
CA VAL A 327 26.01 4.75 -4.36
C VAL A 327 25.49 5.04 -5.78
N ASN A 328 24.77 4.10 -6.37
CA ASN A 328 24.21 4.21 -7.72
C ASN A 328 22.71 4.59 -7.73
N GLY A 329 22.05 4.60 -6.56
CA GLY A 329 20.59 4.80 -6.47
C GLY A 329 19.73 3.61 -6.91
N ASP A 330 20.34 2.51 -7.36
CA ASP A 330 19.63 1.30 -7.78
C ASP A 330 18.93 0.62 -6.59
N GLY A 331 17.59 0.58 -6.64
CA GLY A 331 16.74 -0.27 -5.81
C GLY A 331 16.23 0.36 -4.50
N GLY A 332 14.98 0.06 -4.19
CA GLY A 332 14.31 0.54 -3.00
C GLY A 332 12.93 -0.05 -2.80
N ASP A 333 12.33 0.18 -1.63
CA ASP A 333 11.00 -0.35 -1.36
C ASP A 333 9.99 0.22 -2.38
N THR A 334 8.99 -0.59 -2.73
CA THR A 334 7.99 -0.26 -3.74
C THR A 334 6.60 -0.50 -3.18
N LEU A 335 5.75 0.53 -3.18
CA LEU A 335 4.30 0.35 -3.00
C LEU A 335 3.66 0.15 -4.37
N LEU A 336 3.10 -1.03 -4.65
CA LEU A 336 2.39 -1.33 -5.89
C LEU A 336 0.87 -1.35 -5.67
N LEU A 337 0.15 -0.41 -6.26
CA LEU A 337 -1.30 -0.36 -6.30
C LEU A 337 -1.81 -1.09 -7.54
N LYS A 338 -2.52 -2.20 -7.40
CA LYS A 338 -3.19 -2.87 -8.54
C LYS A 338 -4.63 -2.38 -8.71
N GLN A 339 -5.25 -2.76 -9.83
CA GLN A 339 -6.64 -2.46 -10.14
C GLN A 339 -7.58 -2.79 -8.97
N GLY A 340 -8.36 -1.80 -8.53
CA GLY A 340 -9.32 -1.94 -7.43
C GLY A 340 -8.71 -1.99 -6.03
N SER A 341 -7.42 -1.68 -5.89
CA SER A 341 -6.83 -1.26 -4.60
C SER A 341 -7.00 0.25 -4.40
N CYS A 342 -7.03 0.72 -3.15
CA CYS A 342 -7.25 2.11 -2.81
C CYS A 342 -6.31 2.64 -1.72
N VAL A 343 -5.61 3.74 -1.97
CA VAL A 343 -4.96 4.55 -0.93
C VAL A 343 -5.89 5.69 -0.54
N VAL A 344 -6.10 5.90 0.76
CA VAL A 344 -6.90 7.03 1.29
C VAL A 344 -6.00 7.91 2.15
N LEU A 345 -5.87 9.18 1.77
CA LEU A 345 -5.17 10.21 2.53
C LEU A 345 -6.20 11.15 3.15
N GLU A 346 -6.25 11.22 4.48
CA GLU A 346 -7.03 12.23 5.20
C GLU A 346 -6.35 13.60 5.21
N ASN A 347 -6.87 14.59 5.95
CA ASN A 347 -6.41 15.98 5.80
C ASN A 347 -4.93 16.12 6.20
N ASN A 348 -4.16 16.87 5.41
CA ASN A 348 -2.71 17.03 5.56
C ASN A 348 -1.91 15.70 5.58
N ALA A 349 -2.49 14.58 5.16
CA ALA A 349 -1.76 13.31 5.10
C ALA A 349 -0.89 13.24 3.84
N GLU A 350 0.28 12.59 3.96
CA GLU A 350 1.31 12.59 2.92
C GLU A 350 1.76 11.15 2.58
N LEU A 351 1.76 10.80 1.29
CA LEU A 351 2.41 9.58 0.78
C LEU A 351 3.62 9.98 -0.06
N ASN A 352 4.81 9.71 0.46
CA ASN A 352 6.05 10.25 -0.05
C ASN A 352 6.96 9.13 -0.56
N THR A 353 7.71 9.36 -1.64
CA THR A 353 8.83 8.50 -2.06
C THR A 353 10.16 9.22 -1.82
N PHE A 354 11.14 8.53 -1.23
CA PHE A 354 12.46 9.12 -0.93
C PHE A 354 13.62 8.11 -1.03
N TYR A 355 14.86 8.57 -1.26
CA TYR A 355 16.07 7.72 -1.37
C TYR A 355 15.91 6.46 -2.24
N GLY A 356 15.47 6.57 -3.49
CA GLY A 356 15.24 5.41 -4.38
C GLY A 356 13.97 4.59 -4.11
N GLY A 357 13.15 4.96 -3.11
CA GLY A 357 11.83 4.37 -2.92
C GLY A 357 10.88 4.68 -4.08
N THR A 358 9.90 3.81 -4.32
CA THR A 358 9.04 3.88 -5.52
C THR A 358 7.55 3.71 -5.21
N LEU A 359 6.71 4.49 -5.87
CA LEU A 359 5.25 4.31 -5.90
C LEU A 359 4.86 3.86 -7.30
N THR A 360 4.33 2.64 -7.44
CA THR A 360 3.83 2.13 -8.73
C THR A 360 2.33 1.93 -8.68
N SER A 361 1.61 2.32 -9.74
CA SER A 361 0.20 2.00 -9.91
C SER A 361 -0.08 1.30 -11.24
N ARG A 362 -0.95 0.29 -11.17
CA ARG A 362 -1.50 -0.51 -12.28
C ARG A 362 -3.03 -0.49 -12.21
N GLY A 363 -3.59 0.71 -12.30
CA GLY A 363 -5.04 0.97 -12.19
C GLY A 363 -5.57 1.11 -10.77
N GLY A 364 -4.71 1.39 -9.79
CA GLY A 364 -5.12 1.71 -8.42
C GLY A 364 -5.75 3.10 -8.30
N GLU A 365 -6.42 3.33 -7.18
CA GLU A 365 -7.02 4.62 -6.83
C GLU A 365 -6.31 5.27 -5.65
N ILE A 366 -6.12 6.60 -5.70
CA ILE A 366 -5.65 7.42 -4.57
C ILE A 366 -6.71 8.48 -4.29
N VAL A 367 -7.35 8.40 -3.12
CA VAL A 367 -8.37 9.35 -2.65
C VAL A 367 -7.75 10.25 -1.60
N MET A 368 -7.65 11.53 -1.89
CA MET A 368 -7.02 12.55 -1.07
C MET A 368 -8.04 13.56 -0.56
N SER A 369 -7.99 13.82 0.75
CA SER A 369 -8.77 14.86 1.41
C SER A 369 -8.11 16.23 1.23
N LYS A 370 -8.58 17.25 1.96
CA LYS A 370 -8.05 18.61 1.85
C LYS A 370 -6.57 18.65 2.25
N ASP A 371 -5.78 19.39 1.49
CA ASP A 371 -4.35 19.65 1.73
C ASP A 371 -3.46 18.38 1.80
N ALA A 372 -3.98 17.21 1.43
CA ALA A 372 -3.24 15.95 1.36
C ALA A 372 -2.37 15.87 0.09
N ILE A 373 -1.25 15.16 0.18
CA ILE A 373 -0.17 15.20 -0.82
C ILE A 373 0.34 13.78 -1.15
N VAL A 374 0.62 13.52 -2.43
CA VAL A 374 1.56 12.47 -2.86
C VAL A 374 2.82 13.16 -3.39
N GLU A 375 4.00 12.89 -2.83
CA GLU A 375 5.22 13.63 -3.17
C GLU A 375 6.41 12.74 -3.52
N ALA A 376 7.00 12.96 -4.70
CA ALA A 376 8.25 12.32 -5.11
C ALA A 376 9.43 13.27 -4.90
N TYR A 377 10.39 12.85 -4.07
CA TYR A 377 11.57 13.63 -3.73
C TYR A 377 12.81 13.15 -4.50
N GLY A 378 13.53 14.08 -5.14
CA GLY A 378 14.83 13.76 -5.74
C GLY A 378 16.00 13.85 -4.76
N GLY A 379 17.20 13.99 -5.33
CA GLY A 379 18.48 14.03 -4.60
C GLY A 379 19.45 12.97 -5.11
N ASN A 380 20.37 12.54 -4.25
CA ASN A 380 21.45 11.59 -4.61
C ASN A 380 20.96 10.21 -5.08
N ALA A 381 19.74 9.82 -4.72
CA ALA A 381 19.05 8.63 -5.22
C ALA A 381 17.63 9.06 -5.62
N PRO A 382 17.37 9.34 -6.92
CA PRO A 382 16.07 9.85 -7.37
C PRO A 382 14.96 8.81 -7.15
N THR A 383 13.75 9.28 -6.89
CA THR A 383 12.58 8.40 -6.67
C THR A 383 11.58 8.47 -7.79
N GLU A 384 10.75 7.45 -7.92
CA GLU A 384 9.81 7.34 -9.02
C GLU A 384 8.34 7.23 -8.56
N ILE A 385 7.46 7.95 -9.26
CA ILE A 385 6.03 7.62 -9.37
C ILE A 385 5.81 7.03 -10.77
N ASN A 386 5.37 5.77 -10.78
CA ASN A 386 5.29 4.91 -11.95
C ASN A 386 3.84 4.51 -12.25
N ILE A 387 3.32 4.86 -13.43
CA ILE A 387 1.94 4.54 -13.86
C ILE A 387 2.01 3.60 -15.06
N TYR A 388 1.41 2.41 -14.94
CA TYR A 388 1.49 1.34 -15.96
C TYR A 388 0.16 0.64 -16.21
N GLY A 389 0.01 0.06 -17.40
CA GLY A 389 -1.09 -0.82 -17.77
C GLY A 389 -2.34 -0.11 -18.27
N GLU A 390 -3.27 -0.91 -18.79
CA GLU A 390 -4.44 -0.42 -19.53
C GLU A 390 -5.51 0.25 -18.64
N TYR A 391 -5.53 -0.08 -17.35
CA TYR A 391 -6.45 0.52 -16.39
C TYR A 391 -5.93 1.86 -15.89
N PRO A 392 -6.73 2.95 -15.96
CA PRO A 392 -6.28 4.26 -15.54
C PRO A 392 -6.00 4.29 -14.04
N THR A 393 -4.90 4.94 -13.64
CA THR A 393 -4.71 5.33 -12.24
C THR A 393 -5.49 6.59 -11.98
N ILE A 394 -6.32 6.59 -10.93
CA ILE A 394 -7.23 7.70 -10.61
C ILE A 394 -6.80 8.34 -9.30
N ILE A 395 -6.67 9.66 -9.32
CA ILE A 395 -6.29 10.50 -8.19
C ILE A 395 -7.43 11.49 -7.94
N LYS A 396 -8.05 11.42 -6.77
CA LYS A 396 -9.20 12.25 -6.39
C LYS A 396 -8.81 13.23 -5.29
N GLY A 397 -9.03 14.52 -5.52
CA GLY A 397 -8.63 15.58 -4.59
C GLY A 397 -7.10 15.70 -4.39
N GLY A 398 -6.69 16.45 -3.37
CA GLY A 398 -5.28 16.63 -2.95
C GLY A 398 -4.35 17.16 -4.06
N LYS A 399 -3.04 16.92 -3.91
CA LYS A 399 -2.07 17.20 -4.97
C LYS A 399 -1.00 16.13 -5.11
N VAL A 400 -0.52 15.93 -6.33
CA VAL A 400 0.71 15.19 -6.62
C VAL A 400 1.82 16.20 -6.88
N LYS A 401 2.96 16.04 -6.22
CA LYS A 401 4.15 16.86 -6.44
C LYS A 401 5.35 16.02 -6.86
N ILE A 402 6.02 16.43 -7.93
CA ILE A 402 7.29 15.85 -8.39
C ILE A 402 8.38 16.91 -8.24
N GLN A 403 9.35 16.65 -7.37
CA GLN A 403 10.45 17.55 -7.08
C GLN A 403 11.57 17.48 -8.14
N GLU A 404 12.52 18.41 -8.06
CA GLU A 404 13.80 18.37 -8.79
C GLU A 404 14.41 16.95 -8.78
N LEU A 405 14.86 16.47 -9.95
CA LEU A 405 15.44 15.15 -10.21
C LEU A 405 14.54 13.91 -9.94
N ALA A 406 13.39 14.05 -9.30
CA ALA A 406 12.43 12.94 -9.16
C ALA A 406 11.78 12.60 -10.51
N THR A 407 11.31 11.35 -10.65
CA THR A 407 10.72 10.85 -11.90
C THR A 407 9.20 10.67 -11.77
N LEU A 408 8.45 11.22 -12.72
CA LEU A 408 7.11 10.74 -13.05
C LEU A 408 7.18 9.99 -14.38
N ARG A 409 6.79 8.72 -14.38
CA ARG A 409 6.77 7.88 -15.58
C ARG A 409 5.36 7.36 -15.83
N ILE A 410 4.85 7.59 -17.04
CA ILE A 410 3.61 7.02 -17.54
C ILE A 410 3.99 6.05 -18.67
N GLY A 411 3.85 4.75 -18.46
CA GLY A 411 4.22 3.74 -19.45
C GLY A 411 3.28 3.68 -20.66
N ASP A 412 3.61 2.82 -21.62
CA ASP A 412 2.84 2.66 -22.85
C ASP A 412 1.36 2.35 -22.57
N ASN A 413 0.48 2.95 -23.37
CA ASN A 413 -0.99 2.84 -23.28
C ASN A 413 -1.60 3.18 -21.91
N SER A 414 -0.79 3.74 -20.99
CA SER A 414 -1.18 3.97 -19.60
C SER A 414 -1.75 5.38 -19.41
N THR A 415 -2.70 5.53 -18.48
CA THR A 415 -3.39 6.81 -18.24
C THR A 415 -3.36 7.18 -16.77
N LEU A 416 -2.94 8.41 -16.48
CA LEU A 416 -3.08 9.04 -15.16
C LEU A 416 -4.23 10.04 -15.20
N ILE A 417 -5.16 9.98 -14.24
CA ILE A 417 -6.34 10.85 -14.17
C ILE A 417 -6.36 11.57 -12.83
N PHE A 418 -6.38 12.90 -12.86
CA PHE A 418 -6.78 13.76 -11.74
C PHE A 418 -8.27 14.07 -11.89
N ASP A 419 -9.07 13.79 -10.86
CA ASP A 419 -10.54 13.90 -10.92
C ASP A 419 -11.09 14.62 -9.67
N GLY A 420 -11.90 15.65 -9.91
CA GLY A 420 -12.55 16.44 -8.85
C GLY A 420 -11.85 17.75 -8.53
N GLU A 421 -12.60 18.65 -7.89
CA GLU A 421 -12.10 19.97 -7.49
C GLU A 421 -10.90 19.85 -6.53
N GLY A 422 -9.89 20.69 -6.76
CA GLY A 422 -8.67 20.73 -5.95
C GLY A 422 -7.61 19.68 -6.36
N ALA A 423 -7.97 18.61 -7.07
CA ALA A 423 -7.02 17.62 -7.57
C ALA A 423 -6.05 18.25 -8.58
N HIS A 424 -4.74 18.21 -8.32
CA HIS A 424 -3.77 18.78 -9.25
C HIS A 424 -2.39 18.12 -9.24
N LEU A 425 -1.64 18.42 -10.29
CA LEU A 425 -0.25 18.04 -10.48
C LEU A 425 0.62 19.31 -10.43
N GLU A 426 1.67 19.28 -9.60
CA GLU A 426 2.72 20.29 -9.46
C GLU A 426 4.05 19.63 -9.86
N ILE A 427 4.72 20.10 -10.91
CA ILE A 427 5.96 19.49 -11.42
C ILE A 427 7.09 20.52 -11.46
N HIS A 428 8.22 20.21 -10.82
CA HIS A 428 9.42 21.05 -10.86
C HIS A 428 10.02 21.10 -12.28
N PRO A 429 10.56 22.24 -12.78
CA PRO A 429 11.17 22.32 -14.12
C PRO A 429 12.25 21.27 -14.37
N ASP A 430 13.08 21.00 -13.35
CA ASP A 430 14.17 20.02 -13.38
C ASP A 430 13.76 18.59 -12.92
N ALA A 431 12.46 18.26 -12.94
CA ALA A 431 11.99 16.90 -12.74
C ALA A 431 12.08 16.06 -14.03
N ASN A 432 12.20 14.74 -13.89
CA ASN A 432 12.21 13.80 -15.00
C ASN A 432 10.77 13.37 -15.33
N LEU A 433 10.29 13.67 -16.55
CA LEU A 433 8.99 13.23 -17.03
C LEU A 433 9.16 12.29 -18.22
N ILE A 434 8.67 11.06 -18.10
CA ILE A 434 8.87 10.00 -19.10
C ILE A 434 7.51 9.45 -19.54
N LEU A 435 7.21 9.57 -20.83
CA LEU A 435 5.87 9.35 -21.39
C LEU A 435 5.95 8.28 -22.50
N GLY A 436 5.39 7.10 -22.25
CA GLY A 436 5.34 5.99 -23.20
C GLY A 436 4.42 6.23 -24.39
N GLU A 437 4.43 5.31 -25.36
CA GLU A 437 3.58 5.38 -26.55
C GLU A 437 2.09 5.36 -26.16
N ASN A 438 1.29 6.26 -26.74
CA ASN A 438 -0.14 6.45 -26.43
C ASN A 438 -0.45 6.78 -24.94
N SER A 439 0.56 7.03 -24.10
CA SER A 439 0.37 7.43 -22.70
C SER A 439 -0.25 8.83 -22.58
N LYS A 440 -0.99 9.13 -21.51
CA LYS A 440 -1.60 10.46 -21.31
C LYS A 440 -1.87 10.80 -19.86
N ILE A 441 -2.00 12.10 -19.60
CA ILE A 441 -2.43 12.65 -18.31
C ILE A 441 -3.73 13.41 -18.53
N GLU A 442 -4.75 13.12 -17.72
CA GLU A 442 -6.06 13.75 -17.79
C GLU A 442 -6.39 14.54 -16.52
N PHE A 443 -7.05 15.69 -16.68
CA PHE A 443 -7.58 16.54 -15.62
C PHE A 443 -9.08 16.69 -15.81
N ARG A 444 -9.87 16.24 -14.82
CA ARG A 444 -11.32 16.12 -14.90
C ARG A 444 -12.04 16.86 -13.77
N ASN A 445 -13.23 17.37 -14.08
CA ASN A 445 -14.24 17.82 -13.08
C ASN A 445 -13.70 18.79 -12.01
N GLY A 446 -13.04 19.87 -12.43
CA GLY A 446 -12.42 20.85 -11.54
C GLY A 446 -10.93 20.63 -11.25
N ALA A 447 -10.37 19.48 -11.58
CA ALA A 447 -8.92 19.23 -11.49
C ALA A 447 -8.13 20.13 -12.45
N TYR A 448 -6.85 20.39 -12.14
CA TYR A 448 -5.98 21.29 -12.92
C TYR A 448 -4.50 20.90 -12.92
N LEU A 449 -3.73 21.55 -13.81
CA LEU A 449 -2.28 21.45 -13.89
C LEU A 449 -1.65 22.81 -13.54
N ASP A 450 -0.59 22.82 -12.72
CA ASP A 450 0.32 23.96 -12.60
C ASP A 450 1.73 23.51 -13.00
N ALA A 451 2.22 24.02 -14.13
CA ALA A 451 3.50 23.66 -14.71
C ALA A 451 4.22 24.91 -15.22
N ASP A 452 5.49 25.08 -14.82
CA ASP A 452 6.37 26.14 -15.29
C ASP A 452 7.74 25.56 -15.68
N GLY A 453 8.21 25.81 -16.91
CA GLY A 453 9.56 25.50 -17.38
C GLY A 453 9.88 24.04 -17.75
N ILE A 454 9.03 23.07 -17.39
CA ILE A 454 9.30 21.64 -17.66
C ILE A 454 9.11 21.22 -19.14
N THR A 455 9.82 20.17 -19.55
CA THR A 455 9.63 19.49 -20.85
C THR A 455 8.73 18.26 -20.73
N PHE A 456 7.64 18.23 -21.49
CA PHE A 456 6.81 17.05 -21.74
C PHE A 456 7.28 16.39 -23.04
N SER A 457 7.89 15.21 -22.94
CA SER A 457 8.46 14.47 -24.08
C SER A 457 8.14 12.98 -24.00
N GLY A 458 7.96 12.36 -25.16
CA GLY A 458 7.91 10.91 -25.26
C GLY A 458 9.24 10.26 -24.87
N ASP A 459 9.19 9.08 -24.24
CA ASP A 459 10.38 8.27 -23.99
C ASP A 459 11.01 7.89 -25.34
N SER A 460 12.27 8.26 -25.55
CA SER A 460 13.06 7.87 -26.73
C SER A 460 12.39 8.20 -28.08
N GLY A 461 11.53 9.23 -28.12
CA GLY A 461 10.77 9.66 -29.30
C GLY A 461 9.41 8.98 -29.50
N ALA A 462 8.89 8.27 -28.49
CA ALA A 462 7.55 7.67 -28.52
C ALA A 462 6.45 8.73 -28.71
N ILE A 463 5.43 8.43 -29.53
CA ILE A 463 4.30 9.34 -29.72
C ILE A 463 3.30 9.16 -28.58
N TRP A 464 3.25 10.11 -27.65
CA TRP A 464 2.33 10.08 -26.51
C TRP A 464 1.01 10.83 -26.82
N GLY A 465 -0.01 10.54 -26.02
CA GLY A 465 -1.39 11.00 -26.23
C GLY A 465 -1.66 12.47 -25.91
N GLY A 466 -0.86 13.09 -25.03
CA GLY A 466 -1.00 14.50 -24.64
C GLY A 466 -1.59 14.74 -23.24
N LEU A 467 -1.80 16.02 -22.94
CA LEU A 467 -2.56 16.49 -21.77
C LEU A 467 -4.03 16.69 -22.17
N VAL A 468 -4.95 16.05 -21.44
CA VAL A 468 -6.40 16.14 -21.70
C VAL A 468 -7.10 16.85 -20.54
N PHE A 469 -7.88 17.88 -20.83
CA PHE A 469 -8.61 18.68 -19.84
C PHE A 469 -10.11 18.58 -20.09
N HIS A 470 -10.82 17.78 -19.31
CA HIS A 470 -12.26 17.55 -19.48
C HIS A 470 -13.05 18.15 -18.31
N ASN A 471 -13.73 19.28 -18.52
CA ASN A 471 -14.32 20.07 -17.43
C ASN A 471 -13.28 20.47 -16.35
N ALA A 472 -12.06 20.83 -16.78
CA ALA A 472 -10.95 21.17 -15.88
C ALA A 472 -11.07 22.57 -15.25
N GLY A 473 -10.46 22.72 -14.07
CA GLY A 473 -10.46 23.96 -13.28
C GLY A 473 -9.76 25.14 -13.96
N GLY A 474 -10.12 26.36 -13.55
CA GLY A 474 -9.55 27.62 -14.05
C GLY A 474 -8.16 27.95 -13.49
N GLN A 475 -7.71 27.18 -12.51
CA GLN A 475 -6.37 27.25 -11.95
C GLN A 475 -5.30 26.73 -12.92
N THR A 476 -5.71 26.09 -14.03
CA THR A 476 -4.82 25.50 -15.04
C THR A 476 -3.87 26.53 -15.65
N GLN A 477 -2.58 26.37 -15.37
CA GLN A 477 -1.49 27.23 -15.82
C GLN A 477 -0.36 26.38 -16.40
N ILE A 478 -0.02 26.64 -17.66
CA ILE A 478 1.02 25.93 -18.40
C ILE A 478 1.94 26.99 -18.98
N LYS A 479 3.14 27.15 -18.39
CA LYS A 479 4.04 28.26 -18.68
C LYS A 479 5.43 27.77 -19.06
N ASN A 480 6.04 28.40 -20.07
CA ASN A 480 7.45 28.18 -20.45
C ASN A 480 7.83 26.70 -20.72
N CYS A 481 6.86 25.81 -20.90
CA CYS A 481 7.08 24.38 -21.08
C CYS A 481 7.45 24.07 -22.53
N THR A 482 8.13 22.94 -22.74
CA THR A 482 8.36 22.38 -24.07
C THR A 482 7.54 21.11 -24.25
N PHE A 483 6.85 20.98 -25.38
CA PHE A 483 6.07 19.78 -25.75
C PHE A 483 6.70 19.13 -26.98
N ASN A 484 7.22 17.92 -26.83
CA ASN A 484 7.72 17.08 -27.91
C ASN A 484 6.81 15.87 -28.11
N ASP A 485 6.70 15.41 -29.36
CA ASP A 485 6.17 14.08 -29.71
C ASP A 485 4.74 13.76 -29.23
N ALA A 486 3.96 14.78 -28.88
CA ALA A 486 2.55 14.64 -28.51
C ALA A 486 1.64 14.56 -29.74
N LYS A 487 0.71 13.61 -29.75
CA LYS A 487 -0.32 13.48 -30.81
C LYS A 487 -1.25 14.71 -30.88
N ILE A 488 -1.63 15.21 -29.71
CA ILE A 488 -2.16 16.56 -29.46
C ILE A 488 -1.55 16.99 -28.14
N SER A 489 -0.81 18.10 -28.06
CA SER A 489 -0.11 18.46 -26.81
C SER A 489 -1.09 18.82 -25.69
N ILE A 490 -2.13 19.58 -26.02
CA ILE A 490 -3.18 20.02 -25.09
C ILE A 490 -4.54 19.88 -25.79
N ASP A 491 -5.42 19.00 -25.30
CA ASP A 491 -6.82 18.88 -25.72
C ASP A 491 -7.76 19.29 -24.58
N ILE A 492 -8.48 20.40 -24.73
CA ILE A 492 -9.42 20.95 -23.75
C ILE A 492 -10.84 20.71 -24.26
N LYS A 493 -11.71 20.15 -23.43
CA LYS A 493 -13.11 19.94 -23.74
C LYS A 493 -14.00 20.19 -22.53
N ASN A 494 -14.88 21.18 -22.60
CA ASN A 494 -15.92 21.36 -21.58
C ASN A 494 -17.28 20.90 -22.11
N THR A 495 -18.11 20.34 -21.24
CA THR A 495 -19.49 19.93 -21.55
C THR A 495 -20.55 20.82 -20.89
N THR A 496 -20.15 21.66 -19.93
CA THR A 496 -21.04 22.62 -19.23
C THR A 496 -20.52 24.05 -19.34
N GLY A 497 -21.42 25.02 -19.19
CA GLY A 497 -21.08 26.45 -19.26
C GLY A 497 -20.15 26.91 -18.12
N CYS A 498 -20.28 26.34 -16.92
CA CYS A 498 -19.47 26.76 -15.77
C CYS A 498 -17.96 26.51 -15.98
N TYR A 499 -17.56 25.32 -16.42
CA TYR A 499 -16.13 25.03 -16.71
C TYR A 499 -15.62 25.70 -17.99
N ALA A 500 -16.52 26.02 -18.93
CA ALA A 500 -16.20 26.73 -20.15
C ALA A 500 -15.86 28.22 -19.93
N ASP A 501 -16.44 28.85 -18.90
CA ASP A 501 -16.17 30.25 -18.53
C ASP A 501 -14.95 30.43 -17.59
N LEU A 502 -14.37 29.34 -17.09
CA LEU A 502 -13.14 29.37 -16.31
C LEU A 502 -11.92 29.58 -17.23
N GLU A 503 -11.21 30.70 -17.00
CA GLU A 503 -9.98 31.02 -17.74
C GLU A 503 -8.92 29.94 -17.61
N LYS A 504 -8.26 29.60 -18.72
CA LYS A 504 -7.10 28.69 -18.76
C LYS A 504 -5.92 29.43 -19.39
N ARG A 505 -4.70 29.24 -18.86
CA ARG A 505 -3.52 30.02 -19.27
C ARG A 505 -2.42 29.13 -19.87
N ILE A 506 -2.07 29.38 -21.11
CA ILE A 506 -1.01 28.67 -21.86
C ILE A 506 -0.06 29.72 -22.44
N THR A 507 1.08 29.96 -21.79
CA THR A 507 1.96 31.10 -22.10
C THR A 507 3.45 30.76 -22.21
N GLY A 508 4.15 31.25 -23.22
CA GLY A 508 5.61 31.08 -23.36
C GLY A 508 6.07 29.67 -23.76
N ASN A 509 5.15 28.76 -24.10
CA ASN A 509 5.47 27.36 -24.37
C ASN A 509 6.00 27.14 -25.79
N THR A 510 6.80 26.09 -25.98
CA THR A 510 7.25 25.62 -27.30
C THR A 510 6.59 24.30 -27.65
N PHE A 511 5.91 24.24 -28.79
CA PHE A 511 5.23 23.06 -29.30
C PHE A 511 5.97 22.50 -30.51
N ASN A 512 6.59 21.32 -30.36
CA ASN A 512 7.28 20.57 -31.42
C ASN A 512 6.37 19.42 -31.86
N GLN A 513 5.52 19.68 -32.86
CA GLN A 513 4.46 18.74 -33.24
C GLN A 513 5.00 17.62 -34.14
N PRO A 514 4.79 16.33 -33.79
CA PRO A 514 5.23 15.21 -34.62
C PRO A 514 4.43 15.11 -35.92
N SER A 515 4.98 14.43 -36.93
CA SER A 515 4.37 14.25 -38.25
C SER A 515 2.99 13.57 -38.20
N ILE A 516 2.74 12.74 -37.19
CA ILE A 516 1.49 12.00 -36.98
C ILE A 516 0.43 12.85 -36.25
N GLY A 517 0.83 13.81 -35.40
CA GLY A 517 -0.09 14.62 -34.60
C GLY A 517 -0.98 15.54 -35.46
N SER A 518 -2.19 15.86 -35.00
CA SER A 518 -3.13 16.70 -35.78
C SER A 518 -3.09 18.17 -35.37
N HIS A 519 -3.05 18.43 -34.06
CA HIS A 519 -3.06 19.76 -33.46
C HIS A 519 -1.95 19.90 -32.42
N SER A 520 -1.43 21.10 -32.17
CA SER A 520 -0.65 21.35 -30.95
C SER A 520 -1.59 21.64 -29.77
N ILE A 521 -2.55 22.56 -29.96
CA ILE A 521 -3.65 22.84 -29.02
C ILE A 521 -4.98 22.63 -29.72
N ARG A 522 -5.89 21.93 -29.04
CA ARG A 522 -7.31 21.80 -29.43
C ARG A 522 -8.19 22.20 -28.25
N ALA A 523 -9.20 23.01 -28.49
CA ALA A 523 -10.10 23.51 -27.45
C ALA A 523 -11.57 23.49 -27.92
N GLU A 524 -12.41 22.70 -27.24
CA GLU A 524 -13.85 22.63 -27.46
C GLU A 524 -14.60 23.23 -26.25
N ASN A 525 -15.48 24.20 -26.52
CA ASN A 525 -16.26 24.93 -25.50
C ASN A 525 -15.39 25.63 -24.45
N VAL A 526 -14.56 26.59 -24.88
CA VAL A 526 -13.75 27.45 -24.00
C VAL A 526 -14.06 28.91 -24.32
N PHE A 527 -14.57 29.66 -23.33
CA PHE A 527 -14.91 31.08 -23.48
C PHE A 527 -13.79 32.01 -23.01
N LYS A 528 -12.90 31.54 -22.14
CA LYS A 528 -11.71 32.28 -21.67
C LYS A 528 -10.46 31.40 -21.79
N LEU A 529 -9.58 31.75 -22.74
CA LEU A 529 -8.30 31.09 -22.96
C LEU A 529 -7.23 32.14 -23.26
N LEU A 530 -6.21 32.23 -22.41
CA LEU A 530 -5.06 33.10 -22.65
C LEU A 530 -3.96 32.31 -23.37
N LEU A 531 -3.72 32.65 -24.64
CA LEU A 531 -2.59 32.17 -25.44
C LEU A 531 -1.63 33.34 -25.68
N GLN A 532 -0.43 33.31 -25.09
CA GLN A 532 0.54 34.41 -25.19
C GLN A 532 1.97 33.91 -25.33
N GLY A 533 2.71 34.40 -26.33
CA GLY A 533 4.16 34.13 -26.46
C GLY A 533 4.55 32.67 -26.74
N ASN A 534 3.60 31.81 -27.15
CA ASN A 534 3.89 30.42 -27.50
C ASN A 534 4.51 30.31 -28.90
N THR A 535 5.42 29.35 -29.09
CA THR A 535 6.06 29.02 -30.38
C THR A 535 5.53 27.68 -30.90
N PHE A 536 5.17 27.61 -32.18
CA PHE A 536 4.59 26.41 -32.81
C PHE A 536 5.47 25.94 -33.97
N ASN A 537 6.24 24.87 -33.74
CA ASN A 537 7.06 24.21 -34.73
C ASN A 537 6.26 23.06 -35.36
N ILE A 538 5.48 23.39 -36.40
CA ILE A 538 4.52 22.50 -37.03
C ILE A 538 4.85 22.22 -38.51
N ALA A 539 4.58 20.99 -38.96
CA ALA A 539 4.72 20.62 -40.37
C ALA A 539 3.63 21.25 -41.25
N ALA A 540 3.87 21.33 -42.56
CA ALA A 540 2.86 21.77 -43.51
C ALA A 540 1.58 20.92 -43.43
N ASN A 541 0.42 21.56 -43.56
CA ASN A 541 -0.92 20.96 -43.42
C ASN A 541 -1.28 20.47 -42.01
N LYS A 542 -0.65 21.01 -40.95
CA LYS A 542 -1.04 20.83 -39.54
C LYS A 542 -1.62 22.11 -38.95
N THR A 543 -2.38 21.97 -37.87
CA THR A 543 -3.02 23.10 -37.17
C THR A 543 -2.29 23.37 -35.86
N GLY A 544 -1.77 24.59 -35.66
CA GLY A 544 -1.19 24.98 -34.36
C GLY A 544 -2.25 25.01 -33.25
N VAL A 545 -3.35 25.73 -33.48
CA VAL A 545 -4.45 25.90 -32.52
C VAL A 545 -5.80 25.77 -33.22
N GLU A 546 -6.68 24.91 -32.71
CA GLU A 546 -8.12 24.88 -33.03
C GLU A 546 -8.93 25.29 -31.80
N ILE A 547 -9.89 26.21 -31.97
CA ILE A 547 -10.89 26.56 -30.93
C ILE A 547 -12.29 26.45 -31.55
N LEU A 548 -13.16 25.66 -30.92
CA LEU A 548 -14.49 25.34 -31.43
C LEU A 548 -15.55 25.38 -30.32
N ASN A 549 -16.36 26.43 -30.29
CA ASN A 549 -17.43 26.60 -29.32
C ASN A 549 -18.77 26.16 -29.92
N ARG A 550 -19.39 25.14 -29.31
CA ARG A 550 -20.65 24.51 -29.75
C ARG A 550 -21.77 24.65 -28.72
N ILE A 551 -21.45 24.85 -27.44
CA ILE A 551 -22.42 25.20 -26.40
C ILE A 551 -22.56 26.73 -26.26
N ASN A 552 -23.75 27.18 -25.88
CA ASN A 552 -24.01 28.60 -25.66
C ASN A 552 -23.52 29.02 -24.26
N ALA A 553 -22.90 30.20 -24.15
CA ALA A 553 -22.28 30.68 -22.91
C ALA A 553 -23.27 31.16 -21.83
N GLY A 554 -24.57 31.22 -22.14
CA GLY A 554 -25.55 31.93 -21.33
C GLY A 554 -26.91 31.25 -21.20
N ASN A 555 -26.96 29.95 -20.89
CA ASN A 555 -28.19 29.31 -20.38
C ASN A 555 -27.96 28.74 -18.98
N SER A 556 -28.15 29.61 -17.98
CA SER A 556 -28.44 29.20 -16.60
C SER A 556 -29.86 28.62 -16.55
N GLN A 557 -30.02 27.36 -16.96
CA GLN A 557 -31.25 26.60 -16.79
C GLN A 557 -31.07 25.40 -15.85
N GLU A 558 -30.57 25.68 -14.64
CA GLU A 558 -30.84 24.84 -13.45
C GLU A 558 -31.43 25.64 -12.28
N ASP A 559 -31.82 26.91 -12.49
CA ASP A 559 -32.61 27.70 -11.55
C ASP A 559 -34.05 27.88 -12.06
N GLY A 560 -34.99 27.07 -11.53
CA GLY A 560 -36.43 27.32 -11.58
C GLY A 560 -37.25 26.44 -12.54
N GLY A 561 -37.96 25.43 -11.99
CA GLY A 561 -38.77 24.50 -12.79
C GLY A 561 -39.79 23.64 -12.03
N ASN A 562 -40.38 24.15 -10.94
CA ASN A 562 -41.37 23.52 -10.04
C ASN A 562 -40.92 22.30 -9.21
#